data_AF-A0A3P2ABR6-F1
#
_entry.id   AF-A0A3P2ABR6-F1
#
_cell.length_a   1.000
_cell.length_b   1.000
_cell.length_c   1.000
_cell.angle_alpha   90.00
_cell.angle_beta   90.00
_cell.angle_gamma   90.00
#
_symmetry.space_group_name_H-M   'P 1'
#
loop_
_entity.id
_entity.type
_entity.pdbx_description
1 polymer ?
#
loop_
_entity_poly.entity_id
_entity_poly.type
_entity_poly.pdbx_seq_one_letter_code
_entity_poly.pdbx_strand_id
1 'polypeptide(L)' 'MVNAVLYLSKTDCQWRLLPNDFPPYATVWSFLRRVNQTGLWNKILRDWVQKNV' A
#
# COMPACT_ATOMS: atom_id res chain seq x y z
N MET A 1 -5.95 -4.39 -0.74
CA MET A 1 -4.47 -4.46 -0.71
C MET A 1 -3.82 -3.09 -0.89
N VAL A 2 -4.10 -2.35 -1.97
CA VAL A 2 -3.57 -0.98 -2.18
C VAL A 2 -3.91 -0.06 -1.00
N ASN A 3 -5.16 -0.10 -0.52
CA ASN A 3 -5.59 0.71 0.64
C ASN A 3 -4.77 0.45 1.90
N ALA A 4 -4.29 -0.78 2.13
CA ALA A 4 -3.46 -1.10 3.29
C ALA A 4 -2.06 -0.46 3.16
N VAL A 5 -1.49 -0.48 1.95
CA VAL A 5 -0.20 0.19 1.67
C VAL A 5 -0.35 1.71 1.76
N LEU A 6 -1.43 2.27 1.21
CA LEU A 6 -1.72 3.70 1.33
C LEU A 6 -1.97 4.12 2.78
N TYR A 7 -2.65 3.28 3.56
CA TYR A 7 -2.85 3.50 4.99
C TYR A 7 -1.51 3.56 5.71
N LEU A 8 -0.62 2.59 5.49
CA LEU A 8 0.74 2.59 6.03
C LEU A 8 1.51 3.84 5.62
N SER A 9 1.42 4.25 4.35
CA SER A 9 2.09 5.47 3.86
C SER A 9 1.50 6.77 4.41
N LYS A 10 0.23 6.77 4.84
CA LYS A 10 -0.45 7.95 5.41
C LYS A 10 -0.25 8.08 6.91
N THR A 11 -0.10 6.95 7.61
CA THR A 11 0.06 6.89 9.07
C THR A 11 1.50 6.66 9.52
N ASP A 12 2.41 6.34 8.60
CA ASP A 12 3.80 5.91 8.86
C ASP A 12 3.91 4.82 9.95
N CYS A 13 2.86 4.00 10.06
CA CYS A 13 2.76 3.00 11.10
C CYS A 13 3.61 1.76 10.76
N GLN A 14 4.12 1.06 11.78
CA GLN A 14 4.87 -0.17 11.57
C GLN A 14 3.98 -1.24 10.92
N TRP A 15 4.55 -2.05 10.03
CA TRP A 15 3.86 -3.16 9.35
C TRP A 15 3.14 -4.13 10.31
N ARG A 16 3.67 -4.31 11.52
CA ARG A 16 3.08 -5.19 12.55
C ARG A 16 1.90 -4.58 13.29
N LEU A 17 1.74 -3.27 13.22
CA LEU A 17 0.64 -2.51 13.83
C LEU A 17 -0.51 -2.31 12.85
N LEU A 18 -0.51 -3.02 11.72
CA LEU A 18 -1.60 -2.94 10.74
C LEU A 18 -2.91 -3.44 11.40
N PRO A 19 -4.00 -2.66 11.32
CA PRO A 19 -5.30 -3.06 11.87
C PRO A 19 -5.78 -4.39 11.27
N ASN A 20 -6.49 -5.19 12.07
CA ASN A 20 -7.09 -6.47 11.64
C ASN A 20 -8.17 -6.32 10.56
N ASP A 21 -8.64 -5.10 10.29
CA ASP A 21 -9.55 -4.80 9.17
C ASP A 21 -8.86 -4.99 7.81
N PHE A 22 -7.53 -4.91 7.78
CA PHE A 22 -6.72 -5.17 6.60
C PHE A 22 -6.21 -6.61 6.56
N PRO A 23 -5.92 -7.15 5.37
CA PRO A 23 -5.27 -8.45 5.25
C PRO A 23 -3.91 -8.45 5.97
N PRO A 24 -3.42 -9.63 6.41
CA PRO A 24 -2.18 -9.75 7.15
C PRO A 24 -1.01 -9.02 6.47
N TYR A 25 -0.12 -8.41 7.27
CA TYR A 25 0.98 -7.61 6.76
C TYR A 25 1.86 -8.36 5.74
N ALA A 26 2.02 -9.68 5.89
CA ALA A 26 2.75 -10.52 4.95
C ALA A 26 2.11 -10.54 3.54
N THR A 27 0.78 -10.59 3.50
CA THR A 27 -0.01 -10.54 2.27
C THR A 27 0.11 -9.18 1.60
N VAL A 28 0.02 -8.10 2.38
CA VAL A 28 0.20 -6.71 1.88
C VAL A 28 1.61 -6.51 1.34
N TRP A 29 2.64 -6.98 2.05
CA TRP A 29 4.03 -6.90 1.62
C TRP A 29 4.26 -7.69 0.33
N SER A 30 3.73 -8.91 0.22
CA SER A 30 3.84 -9.72 -0.99
C SER A 30 3.21 -9.02 -2.20
N PHE A 31 2.08 -8.34 -2.00
CA PHE A 31 1.41 -7.55 -3.02
C PHE A 31 2.27 -6.36 -3.44
N LEU A 32 2.75 -5.56 -2.47
CA LEU A 32 3.59 -4.41 -2.75
C LEU A 32 4.85 -4.81 -3.52
N ARG A 33 5.49 -5.92 -3.14
CA ARG A 33 6.68 -6.46 -3.82
C ARG A 33 6.40 -6.78 -5.30
N ARG A 34 5.30 -7.48 -5.60
CA ARG A 34 4.91 -7.81 -6.98
C ARG A 34 4.64 -6.54 -7.80
N VAL A 35 3.89 -5.60 -7.22
CA VAL A 35 3.47 -4.36 -7.89
C VAL A 35 4.65 -3.42 -8.14
N ASN A 36 5.65 -3.40 -7.24
CA ASN A 36 6.91 -2.70 -7.46
C ASN A 36 7.73 -3.31 -8.60
N GLN A 37 7.82 -4.64 -8.67
CA GLN A 37 8.54 -5.33 -9.75
C GLN A 37 7.94 -5.04 -11.13
N THR A 38 6.63 -4.90 -11.21
CA THR A 38 5.93 -4.55 -12.46
C THR A 38 6.00 -3.04 -12.79
N GLY A 39 6.53 -2.19 -11.89
CA GLY A 39 6.52 -0.73 -12.05
C GLY A 39 5.12 -0.09 -11.91
N LEU A 40 4.11 -0.92 -11.62
CA LEU A 40 2.70 -0.54 -11.55
C LEU A 40 2.41 0.32 -10.31
N TRP A 41 3.28 0.22 -9.29
CA TRP A 41 3.20 1.03 -8.08
C TRP A 41 3.25 2.54 -8.37
N ASN A 42 4.16 2.94 -9.26
CA ASN A 42 4.29 4.35 -9.67
C ASN A 42 3.03 4.87 -10.36
N LYS A 43 2.35 4.03 -11.15
CA LYS A 43 1.09 4.39 -11.81
C LYS A 43 -0.03 4.58 -10.78
N ILE A 44 -0.16 3.66 -9.83
CA ILE A 44 -1.14 3.75 -8.75
C ILE A 44 -0.92 5.00 -7.90
N LEU A 45 0.33 5.31 -7.53
CA LEU A 45 0.66 6.50 -6.76
C LEU A 45 0.33 7.78 -7.53
N ARG A 46 0.67 7.85 -8.82
CA ARG A 46 0.33 9.00 -9.67
C ARG A 46 -1.18 9.22 -9.76
N ASP A 47 -1.94 8.17 -10.03
CA ASP A 47 -3.41 8.24 -10.10
C ASP A 47 -4.02 8.64 -8.74
N TRP A 48 -3.42 8.20 -7.63
CA TRP A 48 -3.88 8.55 -6.30
C TRP A 48 -3.62 10.02 -5.94
N VAL A 49 -2.43 10.55 -6.28
CA VAL A 49 -2.11 11.97 -6.08
C VAL A 49 -3.07 12.86 -6.87
N GLN A 50 -3.38 12.50 -8.12
CA GLN A 50 -4.34 13.25 -8.95
C GLN A 50 -5.76 13.29 -8.37
N LYS A 51 -6.13 12.32 -7.51
CA LYS A 51 -7.45 12.28 -6.86
C LYS A 51 -7.50 12.99 -5.50
N ASN A 52 -6.35 13.37 -4.93
CA ASN A 52 -6.24 14.01 -3.61
C ASN A 52 -5.72 15.46 -3.69
N VAL A 53 -5.56 15.99 -4.90
CA VAL A 53 -5.36 17.42 -5.22
C VAL A 53 -6.66 17.96 -5.76
#